data_AF-A0AA40CG06-F1
#
_entry.id   AF-A0AA40CG06-F1
#
_cell.length_a   1.000
_cell.length_b   1.000
_cell.length_c   1.000
_cell.angle_alpha   90.00
_cell.angle_beta   90.00
_cell.angle_gamma   90.00
#
_symmetry.space_group_name_H-M   'P 1'
#
loop_
_entity.id
_entity.type
_entity.pdbx_description
1 polymer ?
#
loop_
_entity_poly.entity_id
_entity_poly.type
_entity_poly.pdbx_seq_one_letter_code
_entity_poly.pdbx_strand_id
1 'polypeptide(L)'
;MARTSFIAAAILALSTSVLGDLQTCGPAQYDPAQYVCYENQFLCPITAGEPLSVCGGACYSKFQYTCTNGALALLPPVPQGTPFILTASNPTLSIDGQPINAGFGKWLIGGTTQSYCPVEQVGASCPPGNITAIYAGAGDGAAMDVIVPGGQQVYLDPFWSVAYTQAHSAYVPSGSIRTGLAAYAGGGFINLNGNGWGWVACPPRASGPAGPQWGLVGRNATNAENLTGCTPVNLKVNLLPVGAVGAWQYS
;
A
#
# COMPACT_ATOMS: atom_id res chain seq x y z
N MET A 1 10.55 -47.57 -62.44
CA MET A 1 9.64 -47.22 -61.34
C MET A 1 10.49 -46.93 -60.11
N ALA A 2 10.83 -45.65 -59.87
CA ALA A 2 11.72 -45.24 -58.80
C ALA A 2 10.91 -44.78 -57.58
N ARG A 3 11.29 -45.32 -56.41
CA ARG A 3 10.74 -44.98 -55.09
C ARG A 3 11.41 -43.70 -54.57
N THR A 4 10.62 -42.78 -54.04
CA THR A 4 11.12 -41.69 -53.19
C THR A 4 10.23 -41.59 -51.95
N SER A 5 10.71 -42.14 -50.84
CA SER A 5 10.15 -41.92 -49.50
C SER A 5 10.73 -40.63 -48.94
N PHE A 6 9.85 -39.67 -48.63
CA PHE A 6 10.22 -38.47 -47.88
C PHE A 6 10.09 -38.76 -46.38
N ILE A 7 11.21 -38.69 -45.65
CA ILE A 7 11.22 -38.71 -44.18
C ILE A 7 11.17 -37.24 -43.73
N ALA A 8 10.06 -36.82 -43.13
CA ALA A 8 9.95 -35.53 -42.49
C ALA A 8 10.58 -35.61 -41.09
N ALA A 9 11.70 -34.91 -40.88
CA ALA A 9 12.30 -34.74 -39.57
C ALA A 9 11.57 -33.62 -38.81
N ALA A 10 10.85 -33.98 -37.75
CA ALA A 10 10.26 -33.03 -36.82
C ALA A 10 11.35 -32.55 -35.85
N ILE A 11 11.75 -31.28 -35.95
CA ILE A 11 12.67 -30.63 -35.01
C ILE A 11 11.84 -30.16 -33.81
N LEU A 12 11.95 -30.85 -32.68
CA LEU A 12 11.45 -30.36 -31.39
C LEU A 12 12.36 -29.23 -30.90
N ALA A 13 11.88 -28.00 -30.98
CA ALA A 13 12.50 -26.88 -30.28
C ALA A 13 12.21 -27.00 -28.77
N LEU A 14 13.23 -27.36 -27.98
CA LEU A 14 13.19 -27.27 -26.53
C LEU A 14 13.23 -25.78 -26.15
N SER A 15 12.11 -25.25 -25.69
CA SER A 15 12.04 -23.95 -25.05
C SER A 15 12.78 -24.04 -23.71
N THR A 16 13.97 -23.43 -23.62
CA THR A 16 14.63 -23.18 -22.34
C THR A 16 13.81 -22.15 -21.57
N SER A 17 12.92 -22.62 -20.71
CA SER A 17 12.35 -21.81 -19.66
C SER A 17 13.51 -21.36 -18.76
N VAL A 18 13.67 -20.05 -18.62
CA VAL A 18 14.56 -19.45 -17.61
C VAL A 18 13.89 -19.73 -16.25
N LEU A 19 14.12 -20.91 -15.70
CA LEU A 19 13.89 -21.16 -14.28
C LEU A 19 14.94 -20.32 -13.56
N GLY A 20 14.52 -19.34 -12.76
CA GLY A 20 15.44 -18.62 -11.88
C GLY A 20 16.22 -19.64 -11.03
N ASP A 21 17.52 -19.41 -10.87
CA ASP A 21 18.39 -20.34 -10.17
C ASP A 21 17.89 -20.55 -8.73
N LEU A 22 17.31 -21.72 -8.46
CA LEU A 22 16.86 -22.10 -7.13
C LEU A 22 18.05 -22.08 -6.18
N GLN A 23 17.84 -21.50 -4.99
CA GLN A 23 18.85 -21.43 -3.94
C GLN A 23 18.56 -22.44 -2.83
N THR A 24 19.54 -22.66 -1.96
CA THR A 24 19.39 -23.57 -0.81
C THR A 24 19.28 -22.79 0.50
N CYS A 25 18.41 -23.28 1.39
CA CYS A 25 18.28 -22.85 2.77
C CYS A 25 18.26 -24.09 3.65
N GLY A 26 19.42 -24.46 4.19
CA GLY A 26 19.62 -25.77 4.81
C GLY A 26 19.33 -26.89 3.80
N PRO A 27 18.44 -27.85 4.10
CA PRO A 27 18.09 -28.92 3.18
C PRO A 27 17.06 -28.53 2.11
N ALA A 28 16.43 -27.35 2.22
CA ALA A 28 15.35 -26.93 1.31
C ALA A 28 15.91 -26.16 0.11
N GLN A 29 15.32 -26.37 -1.07
CA GLN A 29 15.47 -25.47 -2.21
C GLN A 29 14.34 -24.43 -2.20
N TYR A 30 14.66 -23.20 -2.59
CA TYR A 30 13.69 -22.11 -2.62
C TYR A 30 13.95 -21.17 -3.81
N ASP A 31 12.88 -20.50 -4.24
CA ASP A 31 12.96 -19.40 -5.20
C ASP A 31 13.27 -18.09 -4.45
N PRO A 32 14.43 -17.45 -4.69
CA PRO A 32 14.79 -16.19 -4.04
C PRO A 32 13.90 -15.01 -4.42
N ALA A 33 13.06 -15.13 -5.46
CA ALA A 33 12.03 -14.16 -5.77
C ALA A 33 10.79 -14.28 -4.87
N GLN A 34 10.62 -15.39 -4.16
CA GLN A 34 9.43 -15.68 -3.32
C GLN A 34 9.76 -15.81 -1.84
N TYR A 35 11.00 -16.16 -1.48
CA TYR A 35 11.43 -16.34 -0.10
C TYR A 35 12.80 -15.72 0.15
N VAL A 36 13.07 -15.44 1.41
CA VAL A 36 14.38 -15.09 1.96
C VAL A 36 14.79 -16.14 2.98
N CYS A 37 16.05 -16.55 2.96
CA CYS A 37 16.62 -17.49 3.91
C CYS A 37 17.39 -16.76 5.01
N TYR A 38 17.08 -17.07 6.27
CA TYR A 38 17.80 -16.59 7.45
C TYR A 38 18.65 -17.71 8.04
N GLU A 39 19.91 -17.39 8.34
CA GLU A 39 20.88 -18.25 9.02
C GLU A 39 21.03 -19.65 8.40
N ASN A 40 20.75 -19.77 7.09
CA ASN A 40 20.74 -21.05 6.37
C ASN A 40 19.80 -22.11 6.99
N GLN A 41 18.75 -21.69 7.69
CA GLN A 41 17.87 -22.60 8.45
C GLN A 41 16.39 -22.24 8.37
N PHE A 42 16.05 -20.97 8.16
CA PHE A 42 14.66 -20.52 8.27
C PHE A 42 14.24 -19.71 7.04
N LEU A 43 13.18 -20.16 6.36
CA LEU A 43 12.62 -19.49 5.19
C LEU A 43 11.45 -18.59 5.59
N CYS A 44 11.50 -17.34 5.13
CA CYS A 44 10.37 -16.43 5.21
C CYS A 44 9.91 -15.99 3.83
N PRO A 45 8.60 -15.91 3.60
CA PRO A 45 8.09 -15.44 2.31
C PRO A 45 8.37 -13.95 2.13
N ILE A 46 8.43 -13.54 0.87
CA ILE A 46 8.43 -12.15 0.45
C ILE A 46 6.96 -11.75 0.18
N THR A 47 6.42 -10.82 0.97
CA THR A 47 5.02 -10.40 0.88
C THR A 47 4.95 -8.91 0.53
N ALA A 48 4.23 -8.55 -0.53
CA ALA A 48 4.17 -7.15 -1.00
C ALA A 48 5.55 -6.50 -1.22
N GLY A 49 6.52 -7.31 -1.67
CA GLY A 49 7.90 -6.88 -1.86
C GLY A 49 8.72 -6.77 -0.57
N GLU A 50 8.13 -7.03 0.60
CA GLU A 50 8.83 -7.10 1.87
C GLU A 50 9.33 -8.53 2.12
N PRO A 51 10.65 -8.75 2.20
CA PRO A 51 11.20 -9.96 2.79
C PRO A 51 10.87 -9.95 4.28
N LEU A 52 9.92 -10.79 4.70
CA LEU A 52 9.52 -10.85 6.11
C LEU A 52 10.72 -11.20 6.98
N SER A 53 10.80 -10.60 8.17
CA SER A 53 11.88 -10.85 9.13
C SER A 53 11.56 -12.03 10.02
N VAL A 54 12.56 -12.63 10.67
CA VAL A 54 12.38 -13.72 11.64
C VAL A 54 12.44 -13.21 13.09
N CYS A 55 11.54 -13.70 13.94
CA CYS A 55 11.56 -13.52 15.40
C CYS A 55 11.01 -14.76 16.08
N GLY A 56 11.75 -15.35 17.03
CA GLY A 56 11.26 -16.49 17.82
C GLY A 56 10.79 -17.69 16.99
N GLY A 57 11.37 -17.91 15.81
CA GLY A 57 10.96 -19.00 14.90
C GLY A 57 9.71 -18.71 14.05
N ALA A 58 9.28 -17.46 13.93
CA ALA A 58 8.18 -17.03 13.07
C ALA A 58 8.57 -15.86 12.17
N CYS A 59 7.95 -15.78 10.99
CA CYS A 59 8.09 -14.64 10.09
C CYS A 59 7.15 -13.50 10.50
N TYR A 60 7.61 -12.26 10.40
CA TYR A 60 6.82 -11.07 10.72
C TYR A 60 7.12 -9.89 9.79
N SER A 61 6.12 -9.02 9.62
CA SER A 61 6.29 -7.76 8.89
C SER A 61 6.84 -6.66 9.79
N LYS A 62 7.93 -6.04 9.34
CA LYS A 62 8.57 -4.88 9.96
C LYS A 62 7.74 -3.60 9.79
N PHE A 63 6.64 -3.63 9.04
CA PHE A 63 5.68 -2.52 8.99
C PHE A 63 4.72 -2.51 10.19
N GLN A 64 4.61 -3.61 10.93
CA GLN A 64 3.67 -3.70 12.06
C GLN A 64 4.34 -4.13 13.37
N TYR A 65 5.43 -4.90 13.30
CA TYR A 65 6.05 -5.49 14.48
C TYR A 65 7.55 -5.20 14.56
N THR A 66 8.07 -5.35 15.77
CA THR A 66 9.49 -5.39 16.11
C THR A 66 9.80 -6.65 16.91
N CYS A 67 11.05 -7.10 16.86
CA CYS A 67 11.53 -8.25 17.63
C CYS A 67 12.50 -7.78 18.70
N THR A 68 12.21 -8.05 19.97
CA THR A 68 13.10 -7.72 21.10
C THR A 68 13.32 -8.97 21.94
N ASN A 69 14.57 -9.40 22.09
CA ASN A 69 14.94 -10.60 22.85
C ASN A 69 14.17 -11.87 22.43
N GLY A 70 13.94 -12.04 21.13
CA GLY A 70 13.19 -13.19 20.58
C GLY A 70 11.68 -13.12 20.78
N ALA A 71 11.15 -12.05 21.38
CA ALA A 71 9.72 -11.81 21.50
C ALA A 71 9.23 -10.77 20.49
N LEU A 72 8.12 -11.08 19.82
CA LEU A 72 7.46 -10.19 18.88
C LEU A 72 6.60 -9.18 19.64
N ALA A 73 6.71 -7.90 19.30
CA ALA A 73 5.89 -6.82 19.82
C ALA A 73 5.38 -5.94 18.69
N LEU A 74 4.21 -5.32 18.87
CA LEU A 74 3.73 -4.29 17.94
C LEU A 74 4.66 -3.09 17.98
N LEU A 75 4.81 -2.44 16.82
CA LEU A 75 5.42 -1.12 16.76
C LEU A 75 4.56 -0.11 17.55
N PRO A 76 5.16 0.99 18.04
CA PRO A 76 4.39 2.06 18.66
C PRO A 76 3.40 2.67 17.65
N PRO A 77 2.14 2.95 18.03
CA PRO A 77 1.24 3.70 17.18
C PRO A 77 1.78 5.13 16.96
N VAL A 78 1.42 5.76 15.84
CA VAL A 78 1.72 7.17 15.61
C VAL A 78 1.07 8.00 16.72
N PRO A 79 1.81 8.88 17.41
CA PRO A 79 1.24 9.69 18.49
C PRO A 79 0.11 10.59 17.98
N GLN A 80 -0.93 10.75 18.80
CA GLN A 80 -2.05 11.63 18.49
C GLN A 80 -1.55 13.06 18.19
N GLY A 81 -2.09 13.69 17.15
CA GLY A 81 -1.68 15.04 16.72
C GLY A 81 -0.32 15.11 16.02
N THR A 82 0.30 13.97 15.69
CA THR A 82 1.48 13.92 14.81
C THR A 82 1.04 13.60 13.38
N PRO A 83 1.24 14.52 12.42
CA PRO A 83 0.87 14.26 11.04
C PRO A 83 1.88 13.33 10.40
N PHE A 84 1.48 12.64 9.35
CA PHE A 84 2.38 11.83 8.54
C PHE A 84 1.95 11.83 7.08
N ILE A 85 2.93 11.55 6.21
CA ILE A 85 2.70 11.21 4.81
C ILE A 85 2.95 9.71 4.60
N LEU A 86 2.39 9.18 3.53
CA LEU A 86 2.57 7.78 3.14
C LEU A 86 3.35 7.68 1.83
N THR A 87 4.18 6.65 1.73
CA THR A 87 4.83 6.24 0.47
C THR A 87 4.57 4.77 0.22
N ALA A 88 4.31 4.40 -1.03
CA ALA A 88 4.23 2.99 -1.42
C ALA A 88 5.59 2.30 -1.23
N SER A 89 5.56 1.05 -0.81
CA SER A 89 6.74 0.21 -0.61
C SER A 89 6.51 -1.15 -1.24
N ASN A 90 7.23 -1.41 -2.32
CA ASN A 90 7.47 -2.71 -2.92
C ASN A 90 8.68 -2.54 -3.87
N PRO A 91 9.91 -2.87 -3.43
CA PRO A 91 11.14 -2.61 -4.19
C PRO A 91 11.23 -3.27 -5.57
N THR A 92 10.33 -4.21 -5.88
CA THR A 92 10.26 -4.88 -7.18
C THR A 92 9.42 -4.13 -8.21
N LEU A 93 8.75 -3.03 -7.81
CA LEU A 93 7.85 -2.25 -8.66
C LEU A 93 8.39 -0.85 -8.92
N SER A 94 8.03 -0.28 -10.07
CA SER A 94 8.35 1.12 -10.42
C SER A 94 7.63 2.17 -9.56
N ILE A 95 6.60 1.74 -8.82
CA ILE A 95 5.86 2.59 -7.87
C ILE A 95 6.46 2.60 -6.47
N ASP A 96 7.57 1.88 -6.24
CA ASP A 96 8.29 1.95 -4.96
C ASP A 96 8.72 3.38 -4.62
N GLY A 97 8.52 3.79 -3.37
CA GLY A 97 8.83 5.13 -2.89
C GLY A 97 7.90 6.24 -3.39
N GLN A 98 6.94 5.95 -4.28
CA GLN A 98 5.98 6.95 -4.74
C GLN A 98 5.09 7.44 -3.59
N PRO A 99 4.80 8.75 -3.52
CA PRO A 99 3.91 9.30 -2.49
C PRO A 99 2.48 8.82 -2.68
N ILE A 100 1.75 8.69 -1.58
CA ILE A 100 0.29 8.59 -1.62
C ILE A 100 -0.27 10.01 -1.67
N ASN A 101 -1.04 10.31 -2.72
CA ASN A 101 -1.63 11.62 -2.94
C ASN A 101 -3.16 11.56 -2.91
N ALA A 102 -3.77 12.58 -2.33
CA ALA A 102 -5.18 12.87 -2.41
C ALA A 102 -5.52 13.40 -3.80
N GLY A 103 -6.58 12.88 -4.39
CA GLY A 103 -7.15 13.37 -5.63
C GLY A 103 -8.47 12.68 -5.94
N PHE A 104 -9.42 13.42 -6.51
CA PHE A 104 -10.75 12.91 -6.87
C PHE A 104 -11.49 12.25 -5.70
N GLY A 105 -11.33 12.77 -4.48
CA GLY A 105 -11.89 12.19 -3.25
C GLY A 105 -11.26 10.84 -2.81
N LYS A 106 -10.13 10.43 -3.40
CA LYS A 106 -9.46 9.15 -3.14
C LYS A 106 -7.97 9.31 -2.90
N TRP A 107 -7.34 8.28 -2.34
CA TRP A 107 -5.89 8.16 -2.30
C TRP A 107 -5.37 7.40 -3.51
N LEU A 108 -4.33 7.96 -4.11
CA LEU A 108 -3.70 7.52 -5.35
C LEU A 108 -2.20 7.34 -5.11
N ILE A 109 -1.56 6.42 -5.83
CA ILE A 109 -0.11 6.21 -5.74
C ILE A 109 0.57 7.02 -6.86
N GLY A 110 1.49 7.91 -6.47
CA GLY A 110 2.16 8.85 -7.36
C GLY A 110 1.28 10.04 -7.75
N GLY A 111 1.67 10.75 -8.81
CA GLY A 111 1.00 11.98 -9.26
C GLY A 111 1.20 13.16 -8.30
N THR A 112 0.26 14.10 -8.30
CA THR A 112 0.28 15.31 -7.45
C THR A 112 -0.92 15.35 -6.53
N THR A 113 -0.72 15.81 -5.30
CA THR A 113 -1.82 16.11 -4.37
C THR A 113 -2.74 17.16 -4.99
N GLN A 114 -4.04 16.91 -4.95
CA GLN A 114 -5.08 17.87 -5.30
C GLN A 114 -5.63 18.49 -4.01
N SER A 115 -5.50 19.81 -3.92
CA SER A 115 -5.95 20.59 -2.77
C SER A 115 -6.50 21.93 -3.24
N TYR A 116 -7.26 22.57 -2.36
CA TYR A 116 -7.79 23.90 -2.59
C TYR A 116 -7.59 24.75 -1.35
N CYS A 117 -7.23 26.01 -1.56
CA CYS A 117 -7.26 27.03 -0.52
C CYS A 117 -7.99 28.31 -0.99
N PRO A 118 -8.99 28.79 -0.24
CA PRO A 118 -9.72 30.03 -0.54
C PRO A 118 -8.88 31.26 -0.12
N VAL A 119 -7.81 31.55 -0.86
CA VAL A 119 -6.83 32.61 -0.54
C VAL A 119 -7.45 33.99 -0.35
N GLU A 120 -8.56 34.29 -1.05
CA GLU A 120 -9.28 35.56 -0.91
C GLU A 120 -9.96 35.70 0.45
N GLN A 121 -10.31 34.59 1.09
CA GLN A 121 -11.03 34.53 2.36
C GLN A 121 -10.09 34.30 3.56
N VAL A 122 -9.03 33.50 3.38
CA VAL A 122 -8.15 33.09 4.50
C VAL A 122 -6.72 33.63 4.42
N GLY A 123 -6.35 34.27 3.30
CA GLY A 123 -5.07 34.93 3.11
C GLY A 123 -3.86 34.01 3.40
N ALA A 124 -2.93 34.51 4.21
CA ALA A 124 -1.71 33.81 4.58
C ALA A 124 -1.92 32.53 5.43
N SER A 125 -3.16 32.24 5.84
CA SER A 125 -3.48 31.01 6.58
C SER A 125 -3.52 29.78 5.67
N CYS A 126 -3.35 29.93 4.35
CA CYS A 126 -3.27 28.82 3.43
C CYS A 126 -2.01 27.97 3.66
N PRO A 127 -2.16 26.67 3.96
CA PRO A 127 -1.05 25.74 3.96
C PRO A 127 -0.54 25.49 2.53
N PRO A 128 0.65 24.90 2.37
CA PRO A 128 1.26 24.68 1.05
C PRO A 128 0.40 23.85 0.08
N GLY A 129 -0.38 22.88 0.58
CA GLY A 129 -1.31 22.09 -0.23
C GLY A 129 -0.64 21.15 -1.23
N ASN A 130 0.68 20.92 -1.13
CA ASN A 130 1.48 20.17 -2.10
C ASN A 130 1.84 18.74 -1.65
N ILE A 131 1.41 18.34 -0.46
CA ILE A 131 1.56 16.98 0.09
C ILE A 131 0.22 16.51 0.63
N THR A 132 0.02 15.19 0.68
CA THR A 132 -1.12 14.58 1.37
C THR A 132 -0.69 14.13 2.75
N ALA A 133 -1.02 14.95 3.75
CA ALA A 133 -0.78 14.66 5.14
C ALA A 133 -2.05 14.11 5.81
N ILE A 134 -1.84 13.23 6.79
CA ILE A 134 -2.87 12.42 7.45
C ILE A 134 -2.56 12.41 8.96
N TYR A 135 -3.58 12.26 9.79
CA TYR A 135 -3.43 11.89 11.20
C TYR A 135 -4.14 10.58 11.50
N ALA A 136 -3.63 9.86 12.50
CA ALA A 136 -4.38 8.80 13.16
C ALA A 136 -5.60 9.42 13.84
N GLY A 137 -6.78 8.88 13.52
CA GLY A 137 -8.06 9.30 14.07
C GLY A 137 -8.44 8.49 15.31
N ALA A 138 -9.47 8.94 16.03
CA ALA A 138 -10.02 8.20 17.16
C ALA A 138 -10.58 6.83 16.73
N GLY A 139 -10.48 5.82 17.61
CA GLY A 139 -11.08 4.50 17.39
C GLY A 139 -10.51 3.73 16.19
N ASP A 140 -9.18 3.77 16.02
CA ASP A 140 -8.47 3.16 14.89
C ASP A 140 -8.92 3.73 13.53
N GLY A 141 -9.24 5.02 13.47
CA GLY A 141 -9.56 5.72 12.22
C GLY A 141 -8.38 6.48 11.63
N ALA A 142 -8.61 7.19 10.53
CA ALA A 142 -7.67 8.19 10.00
C ALA A 142 -8.43 9.44 9.54
N ALA A 143 -7.78 10.59 9.56
CA ALA A 143 -8.34 11.84 9.05
C ALA A 143 -7.29 12.56 8.20
N MET A 144 -7.76 13.30 7.20
CA MET A 144 -6.86 14.15 6.42
C MET A 144 -6.38 15.31 7.31
N ASP A 145 -5.10 15.67 7.19
CA ASP A 145 -4.54 16.85 7.86
C ASP A 145 -4.95 18.11 7.11
N VAL A 146 -6.04 18.72 7.60
CA VAL A 146 -6.69 19.89 7.01
C VAL A 146 -7.14 20.89 8.06
N ILE A 147 -7.27 22.15 7.66
CA ILE A 147 -7.84 23.22 8.50
C ILE A 147 -9.25 23.65 8.09
N VAL A 148 -9.83 23.05 7.05
CA VAL A 148 -11.22 23.32 6.67
C VAL A 148 -12.18 22.95 7.83
N PRO A 149 -13.14 23.83 8.18
CA PRO A 149 -14.13 23.52 9.20
C PRO A 149 -14.90 22.22 8.93
N GLY A 150 -14.96 21.36 9.94
CA GLY A 150 -15.56 20.03 9.85
C GLY A 150 -14.56 18.92 9.46
N GLY A 151 -13.37 19.30 8.99
CA GLY A 151 -12.31 18.37 8.60
C GLY A 151 -12.68 17.49 7.39
N GLN A 152 -11.84 16.49 7.13
CA GLN A 152 -12.12 15.45 6.14
C GLN A 152 -11.75 14.08 6.71
N GLN A 153 -12.74 13.19 6.79
CA GLN A 153 -12.61 11.88 7.41
C GLN A 153 -12.18 10.85 6.36
N VAL A 154 -11.15 10.05 6.66
CA VAL A 154 -10.74 8.92 5.81
C VAL A 154 -11.66 7.73 6.04
N TYR A 155 -11.96 6.99 4.99
CA TYR A 155 -12.73 5.75 5.04
C TYR A 155 -12.32 4.81 3.89
N LEU A 156 -12.64 3.52 4.03
CA LEU A 156 -12.69 2.59 2.91
C LEU A 156 -14.08 2.67 2.29
N ASP A 157 -14.17 2.99 1.00
CA ASP A 157 -15.44 2.99 0.29
C ASP A 157 -16.00 1.56 0.12
N PRO A 158 -17.23 1.36 -0.38
CA PRO A 158 -17.79 0.02 -0.56
C PRO A 158 -17.00 -0.88 -1.53
N PHE A 159 -16.08 -0.30 -2.31
CA PHE A 159 -15.16 -1.00 -3.21
C PHE A 159 -13.75 -1.12 -2.63
N TRP A 160 -13.57 -0.84 -1.33
CA TRP A 160 -12.31 -0.89 -0.60
C TRP A 160 -11.23 0.07 -1.09
N SER A 161 -11.58 1.08 -1.90
CA SER A 161 -10.65 2.18 -2.17
C SER A 161 -10.52 3.05 -0.94
N VAL A 162 -9.32 3.58 -0.69
CA VAL A 162 -9.16 4.58 0.38
C VAL A 162 -9.68 5.94 -0.13
N ALA A 163 -10.66 6.49 0.57
CA ALA A 163 -11.36 7.71 0.23
C ALA A 163 -11.44 8.66 1.42
N TYR A 164 -11.83 9.90 1.17
CA TYR A 164 -12.06 10.89 2.21
C TYR A 164 -13.30 11.72 1.92
N THR A 165 -13.93 12.23 2.99
CA THR A 165 -15.13 13.05 2.83
C THR A 165 -14.81 14.34 2.09
N GLN A 166 -15.75 14.79 1.26
CA GLN A 166 -15.69 16.13 0.69
C GLN A 166 -15.68 17.17 1.82
N ALA A 167 -14.94 18.25 1.63
CA ALA A 167 -14.99 19.39 2.53
C ALA A 167 -16.42 19.90 2.76
N HIS A 168 -16.71 20.32 3.99
CA HIS A 168 -18.04 20.74 4.45
C HIS A 168 -19.15 19.68 4.32
N SER A 169 -18.80 18.42 4.11
CA SER A 169 -19.74 17.31 3.99
C SER A 169 -19.37 16.17 4.94
N ALA A 170 -20.34 15.71 5.72
CA ALA A 170 -20.20 14.50 6.53
C ALA A 170 -20.61 13.22 5.76
N TYR A 171 -21.03 13.37 4.49
CA TYR A 171 -21.52 12.27 3.67
C TYR A 171 -20.42 11.23 3.46
N VAL A 172 -20.75 9.98 3.78
CA VAL A 172 -19.97 8.80 3.42
C VAL A 172 -20.94 7.78 2.84
N PRO A 173 -20.60 7.14 1.70
CA PRO A 173 -21.46 6.13 1.10
C PRO A 173 -21.82 4.99 2.06
N SER A 174 -23.04 4.48 1.97
CA SER A 174 -23.46 3.29 2.73
C SER A 174 -22.57 2.09 2.40
N GLY A 175 -22.20 1.32 3.42
CA GLY A 175 -21.26 0.19 3.28
C GLY A 175 -19.78 0.56 3.42
N SER A 176 -19.46 1.83 3.66
CA SER A 176 -18.08 2.26 3.92
C SER A 176 -17.63 1.93 5.35
N ILE A 177 -16.32 1.79 5.54
CA ILE A 177 -15.68 1.47 6.82
C ILE A 177 -14.79 2.65 7.25
N ARG A 178 -14.96 3.14 8.50
CA ARG A 178 -14.26 4.33 9.02
C ARG A 178 -13.18 4.01 10.07
N THR A 179 -13.09 2.76 10.49
CA THR A 179 -12.20 2.28 11.57
C THR A 179 -11.30 1.16 11.06
N GLY A 180 -10.43 0.62 11.92
CA GLY A 180 -9.50 -0.46 11.56
C GLY A 180 -8.39 0.00 10.60
N LEU A 181 -7.98 1.26 10.67
CA LEU A 181 -6.85 1.85 9.96
C LEU A 181 -5.81 2.28 10.99
N ALA A 182 -4.74 1.50 11.13
CA ALA A 182 -3.69 1.73 12.11
C ALA A 182 -2.44 2.30 11.47
N ALA A 183 -1.83 3.32 12.08
CA ALA A 183 -0.54 3.85 11.67
C ALA A 183 0.51 3.56 12.75
N TYR A 184 1.63 2.97 12.37
CA TYR A 184 2.73 2.66 13.28
C TYR A 184 3.95 3.54 13.02
N ALA A 185 4.49 4.15 14.08
CA ALA A 185 5.69 4.97 14.01
C ALA A 185 6.91 4.09 13.65
N GLY A 186 7.63 4.48 12.60
CA GLY A 186 8.73 3.67 12.04
C GLY A 186 8.29 2.45 11.25
N GLY A 187 6.98 2.25 11.08
CA GLY A 187 6.39 1.12 10.36
C GLY A 187 5.48 1.59 9.22
N GLY A 188 4.30 0.98 9.15
CA GLY A 188 3.35 1.19 8.08
C GLY A 188 1.96 1.62 8.50
N PHE A 189 1.17 1.94 7.48
CA PHE A 189 -0.26 2.14 7.58
C PHE A 189 -0.96 0.82 7.23
N ILE A 190 -1.71 0.27 8.16
CA ILE A 190 -2.22 -1.10 8.14
C ILE A 190 -3.75 -1.10 8.11
N ASN A 191 -4.31 -1.88 7.18
CA ASN A 191 -5.74 -2.19 7.16
C ASN A 191 -6.03 -3.42 8.04
N LEU A 192 -6.78 -3.23 9.12
CA LEU A 192 -7.19 -4.28 10.05
C LEU A 192 -8.56 -4.88 9.70
N ASN A 193 -9.21 -4.41 8.64
CA ASN A 193 -10.55 -4.84 8.24
C ASN A 193 -10.53 -6.06 7.31
N GLY A 194 -11.62 -6.85 7.31
CA GLY A 194 -11.91 -7.85 6.29
C GLY A 194 -10.92 -9.03 6.22
N ASN A 195 -10.31 -9.42 7.35
CA ASN A 195 -9.21 -10.39 7.37
C ASN A 195 -8.05 -9.94 6.45
N GLY A 196 -7.73 -8.64 6.50
CA GLY A 196 -6.97 -7.87 5.53
C GLY A 196 -5.72 -8.54 4.98
N TRP A 197 -5.62 -8.57 3.64
CA TRP A 197 -4.45 -9.06 2.90
C TRP A 197 -3.51 -7.92 2.51
N GLY A 198 -3.54 -6.83 3.28
CA GLY A 198 -2.78 -5.60 3.03
C GLY A 198 -3.37 -4.75 1.90
N TRP A 199 -2.52 -3.94 1.30
CA TRP A 199 -2.88 -3.02 0.23
C TRP A 199 -2.46 -3.57 -1.13
N VAL A 200 -3.18 -3.17 -2.17
CA VAL A 200 -2.76 -3.36 -3.55
C VAL A 200 -2.78 -2.05 -4.30
N ALA A 201 -1.83 -1.91 -5.22
CA ALA A 201 -1.76 -0.89 -6.23
C ALA A 201 -2.43 -1.40 -7.51
N CYS A 202 -3.53 -0.78 -7.92
CA CYS A 202 -4.22 -1.12 -9.15
C CYS A 202 -3.78 -0.20 -10.29
N PRO A 203 -3.46 -0.74 -11.47
CA PRO A 203 -2.93 0.06 -12.58
C PRO A 203 -3.94 1.13 -13.03
N PRO A 204 -3.44 2.25 -13.59
CA PRO A 204 -4.27 3.28 -14.17
C PRO A 204 -5.27 2.71 -15.18
N ARG A 205 -6.51 3.21 -15.15
CA ARG A 205 -7.53 2.89 -16.16
C ARG A 205 -8.09 4.20 -16.70
N ALA A 206 -8.13 4.35 -18.02
CA ALA A 206 -8.58 5.58 -18.68
C ALA A 206 -9.99 6.06 -18.26
N SER A 207 -10.84 5.14 -17.79
CA SER A 207 -12.22 5.40 -17.31
C SER A 207 -12.41 5.09 -15.82
N GLY A 208 -11.33 4.83 -15.07
CA GLY A 208 -11.40 4.48 -13.65
C GLY A 208 -11.52 5.71 -12.74
N PRO A 209 -12.05 5.55 -11.51
CA PRO A 209 -12.15 6.64 -10.53
C PRO A 209 -10.79 7.17 -10.06
N ALA A 210 -9.69 6.45 -10.34
CA ALA A 210 -8.31 6.89 -10.09
C ALA A 210 -7.70 7.67 -11.28
N GLY A 211 -8.42 7.81 -12.39
CA GLY A 211 -7.92 8.45 -13.61
C GLY A 211 -6.63 7.81 -14.15
N PRO A 212 -5.66 8.61 -14.63
CA PRO A 212 -4.37 8.12 -15.13
C PRO A 212 -3.40 7.66 -14.02
N GLN A 213 -3.82 7.65 -12.75
CA GLN A 213 -2.98 7.28 -11.62
C GLN A 213 -3.28 5.88 -11.09
N TRP A 214 -2.33 5.32 -10.33
CA TRP A 214 -2.51 4.04 -9.66
C TRP A 214 -3.50 4.17 -8.50
N GLY A 215 -4.52 3.32 -8.48
CA GLY A 215 -5.49 3.28 -7.38
C GLY A 215 -4.97 2.50 -6.19
N LEU A 216 -5.22 2.99 -4.97
CA LEU A 216 -4.93 2.28 -3.74
C LEU A 216 -6.19 1.58 -3.20
N VAL A 217 -6.12 0.26 -3.03
CA VAL A 217 -7.26 -0.57 -2.61
C VAL A 217 -6.85 -1.51 -1.48
N GLY A 218 -7.72 -1.67 -0.48
CA GLY A 218 -7.60 -2.71 0.54
C GLY A 218 -7.99 -4.07 -0.02
N ARG A 219 -7.07 -5.04 0.00
CA ARG A 219 -7.34 -6.42 -0.45
C ARG A 219 -7.86 -7.25 0.72
N ASN A 220 -8.83 -8.10 0.45
CA ASN A 220 -9.40 -9.04 1.41
C ASN A 220 -9.89 -10.32 0.70
N ALA A 221 -10.38 -11.27 1.49
CA ALA A 221 -10.86 -12.55 0.97
C ALA A 221 -12.04 -12.43 -0.02
N THR A 222 -12.88 -11.40 0.07
CA THR A 222 -14.08 -11.25 -0.77
C THR A 222 -13.84 -10.49 -2.07
N ASN A 223 -12.77 -9.69 -2.16
CA ASN A 223 -12.42 -8.92 -3.36
C ASN A 223 -11.14 -9.40 -4.06
N ALA A 224 -10.41 -10.36 -3.49
CA ALA A 224 -9.12 -10.81 -4.01
C ALA A 224 -9.15 -11.27 -5.48
N GLU A 225 -10.22 -11.94 -5.91
CA GLU A 225 -10.40 -12.42 -7.29
C GLU A 225 -10.57 -11.26 -8.29
N ASN A 226 -11.16 -10.15 -7.85
CA ASN A 226 -11.37 -8.95 -8.66
C ASN A 226 -10.10 -8.07 -8.77
N LEU A 227 -9.06 -8.39 -8.00
CA LEU A 227 -7.83 -7.62 -7.88
C LEU A 227 -6.61 -8.34 -8.47
N THR A 228 -6.82 -9.34 -9.34
CA THR A 228 -5.75 -10.13 -9.99
C THR A 228 -4.78 -9.30 -10.83
N GLY A 229 -5.22 -8.15 -11.35
CA GLY A 229 -4.37 -7.20 -12.08
C GLY A 229 -3.72 -6.13 -11.20
N CYS A 230 -3.91 -6.17 -9.88
CA CYS A 230 -3.33 -5.22 -8.94
C CYS A 230 -2.14 -5.86 -8.21
N THR A 231 -1.13 -5.08 -7.88
CA THR A 231 0.10 -5.58 -7.26
C THR A 231 0.13 -5.26 -5.77
N PRO A 232 0.48 -6.21 -4.88
CA PRO A 232 0.56 -5.94 -3.46
C PRO A 232 1.63 -4.88 -3.13
N VAL A 233 1.30 -3.98 -2.21
CA VAL A 233 2.20 -2.93 -1.72
C VAL A 233 2.04 -2.76 -0.21
N ASN A 234 3.11 -2.37 0.47
CA ASN A 234 3.04 -1.81 1.80
C ASN A 234 2.95 -0.28 1.72
N LEU A 235 2.44 0.36 2.78
CA LEU A 235 2.40 1.82 2.90
C LEU A 235 3.28 2.22 4.06
N LYS A 236 4.42 2.85 3.77
CA LYS A 236 5.37 3.32 4.78
C LYS A 236 4.88 4.64 5.38
N VAL A 237 4.89 4.73 6.70
CA VAL A 237 4.60 5.96 7.45
C VAL A 237 5.85 6.81 7.56
N ASN A 238 5.78 8.06 7.12
CA ASN A 238 6.83 9.05 7.29
C ASN A 238 6.27 10.22 8.10
N LEU A 239 6.70 10.34 9.36
CA LEU A 239 6.21 11.37 10.27
C LEU A 239 6.62 12.76 9.79
N LEU A 240 5.69 13.70 9.94
CA LEU A 240 5.93 15.12 9.79
C LEU A 240 6.15 15.77 11.17
N PRO A 241 6.74 16.97 11.23
CA PRO A 241 6.80 17.74 12.46
C PRO A 241 5.40 17.95 13.05
N VAL A 242 5.31 17.90 14.39
CA VAL A 242 4.06 18.18 15.11
C VAL A 242 3.55 19.57 14.74
N GLY A 243 2.26 19.67 14.40
CA GLY A 243 1.62 20.92 13.99
C GLY A 243 1.84 21.31 12.54
N ALA A 244 2.51 20.47 11.73
CA ALA A 244 2.47 20.64 10.28
C ALA A 244 1.02 20.53 9.79
N VAL A 245 0.67 21.32 8.76
CA VAL A 245 -0.64 21.29 8.12
C VAL A 245 -0.44 21.06 6.63
N GLY A 246 -1.05 20.01 6.11
CA GLY A 246 -0.92 19.62 4.70
C GLY A 246 -1.69 20.53 3.74
N ALA A 247 -2.96 20.79 4.00
CA ALA A 247 -3.81 21.57 3.11
C ALA A 247 -4.91 22.36 3.84
N TRP A 248 -5.51 23.34 3.16
CA TRP A 248 -6.77 23.91 3.65
C TRP A 248 -7.89 22.89 3.49
N GLN A 249 -8.07 22.35 2.27
CA GLN A 249 -8.83 21.12 2.02
C GLN A 249 -8.16 20.31 0.91
N TYR A 250 -8.40 18.99 0.89
CA TYR A 250 -8.11 18.12 -0.25
C TYR A 250 -9.35 17.97 -1.14
N SER A 251 -9.12 17.82 -2.45
CA SER A 251 -10.16 17.72 -3.49
C SER A 251 -10.12 16.40 -4.23
#